data_AF-B4VHU4-F1
#
_entry.id   AF-B4VHU4-F1
#
_cell.length_a   1.000
_cell.length_b   1.000
_cell.length_c   1.000
_cell.angle_alpha   90.00
_cell.angle_beta   90.00
_cell.angle_gamma   90.00
#
_symmetry.space_group_name_H-M   'P 1'
#
loop_
_entity.id
_entity.type
_entity.pdbx_description
1 polymer ?
#
loop_
_entity_poly.entity_id
_entity_poly.type
_entity_poly.pdbx_seq_one_letter_code
_entity_poly.pdbx_strand_id
1 'polypeptide(L)'
;MQIIDDNHREALSAIHQCLQLTDYEAVKAACLKNLGWILLKEGNLIAAEKNLRQAIELEVDSPHSHCLLAQVLEAKGREQAALTAWETTLHYSQHRIPEQHDCISWANQRLETGGN
;
A
#
# COMPACT_ATOMS: atom_id res chain seq x y z
N MET A 1 -0.02 22.51 -10.98
CA MET A 1 -0.28 21.34 -10.11
C MET A 1 -1.80 21.16 -10.02
N GLN A 2 -2.43 20.64 -11.08
CA GLN A 2 -3.90 20.63 -11.23
C GLN A 2 -4.45 19.33 -11.86
N ILE A 3 -3.55 18.45 -12.32
CA ILE A 3 -3.90 17.15 -12.94
C ILE A 3 -4.08 16.05 -11.89
N ILE A 4 -3.46 16.23 -10.71
CA ILE A 4 -3.46 15.24 -9.63
C ILE A 4 -4.81 15.22 -8.90
N ASP A 5 -5.43 16.38 -8.66
CA ASP A 5 -6.66 16.49 -7.87
C ASP A 5 -7.91 15.95 -8.57
N ASP A 6 -7.97 16.05 -9.90
CA ASP A 6 -9.15 15.59 -10.66
C ASP A 6 -9.19 14.06 -10.74
N ASN A 7 -8.02 13.44 -10.92
CA ASN A 7 -7.90 11.99 -11.01
C ASN A 7 -8.11 11.31 -9.63
N HIS A 8 -7.72 11.97 -8.53
CA HIS A 8 -7.99 11.48 -7.18
C HIS A 8 -9.48 11.47 -6.84
N ARG A 9 -10.25 12.49 -7.24
CA ARG A 9 -11.70 12.51 -6.98
C ARG A 9 -12.44 11.40 -7.70
N GLU A 10 -12.11 11.15 -8.96
CA GLU A 10 -12.71 10.05 -9.72
C GLU A 10 -12.33 8.69 -9.14
N ALA A 11 -11.06 8.50 -8.79
CA ALA A 11 -10.58 7.27 -8.14
C ALA A 11 -11.27 7.02 -6.79
N LEU A 12 -11.47 8.06 -5.97
CA LEU A 12 -12.20 7.96 -4.71
C LEU A 12 -13.67 7.57 -4.92
N SER A 13 -14.33 8.11 -5.95
CA SER A 13 -15.70 7.72 -6.30
C SER A 13 -15.78 6.24 -6.72
N ALA A 14 -14.86 5.80 -7.58
CA ALA A 14 -14.78 4.42 -8.03
C ALA A 14 -14.49 3.44 -6.88
N ILE A 15 -13.63 3.82 -5.94
CA ILE A 15 -13.33 3.02 -4.74
C ILE A 15 -14.56 2.91 -3.84
N HIS A 16 -15.29 4.00 -3.60
CA HIS A 16 -16.52 3.93 -2.80
C HIS A 16 -17.55 3.01 -3.44
N GLN A 17 -17.74 3.11 -4.76
CA GLN A 17 -18.63 2.20 -5.49
C GLN A 17 -18.17 0.75 -5.40
N CYS A 18 -16.86 0.50 -5.56
CA CYS A 18 -16.27 -0.83 -5.40
C CYS A 18 -16.61 -1.43 -4.02
N LEU A 19 -16.40 -0.68 -2.94
CA LEU A 19 -16.67 -1.14 -1.58
C LEU A 19 -18.15 -1.37 -1.28
N GLN A 20 -19.07 -0.73 -2.03
CA GLN A 20 -20.51 -0.90 -1.88
C GLN A 20 -21.08 -2.04 -2.72
N LEU A 21 -20.44 -2.37 -3.85
CA LEU A 21 -21.00 -3.27 -4.85
C LEU A 21 -20.34 -4.66 -4.87
N THR A 22 -19.20 -4.84 -4.18
CA THR A 22 -18.47 -6.11 -4.18
C THR A 22 -18.72 -6.93 -2.92
N ASP A 23 -19.10 -8.20 -3.11
CA ASP A 23 -19.07 -9.22 -2.06
C ASP A 23 -17.73 -9.97 -2.00
N TYR A 24 -16.84 -9.76 -2.99
CA TYR A 24 -15.57 -10.44 -3.08
C TYR A 24 -14.48 -9.76 -2.25
N GLU A 25 -13.91 -10.49 -1.30
CA GLU A 25 -12.87 -9.99 -0.38
C GLU A 25 -11.61 -9.50 -1.12
N ALA A 26 -11.16 -10.21 -2.17
CA ALA A 26 -10.01 -9.80 -2.97
C ALA A 26 -10.23 -8.44 -3.69
N VAL A 27 -11.44 -8.21 -4.20
CA VAL A 27 -11.78 -6.92 -4.84
C VAL A 27 -11.82 -5.81 -3.80
N LYS A 28 -12.40 -6.10 -2.62
CA LYS A 28 -12.43 -5.17 -1.49
C LYS A 28 -11.02 -4.83 -1.01
N ALA A 29 -10.14 -5.81 -0.90
CA ALA A 29 -8.73 -5.63 -0.54
C ALA A 29 -8.02 -4.70 -1.52
N ALA A 30 -8.17 -4.95 -2.83
CA ALA A 30 -7.57 -4.11 -3.88
C ALA A 30 -8.07 -2.66 -3.81
N CYS A 31 -9.37 -2.44 -3.55
CA CYS A 31 -9.94 -1.10 -3.42
C CYS A 31 -9.44 -0.37 -2.16
N LEU A 32 -9.35 -1.06 -1.02
CA LEU A 32 -8.76 -0.50 0.20
C LEU A 32 -7.27 -0.17 0.03
N LYS A 33 -6.52 -1.02 -0.68
CA LYS A 33 -5.11 -0.77 -1.02
C LYS A 33 -4.95 0.51 -1.84
N ASN A 34 -5.75 0.65 -2.90
CA ASN A 34 -5.70 1.84 -3.77
C ASN A 34 -6.11 3.11 -3.01
N LEU A 35 -7.09 3.01 -2.10
CA LEU A 35 -7.46 4.11 -1.21
C LEU A 35 -6.29 4.52 -0.31
N GLY A 36 -5.63 3.54 0.30
CA GLY A 36 -4.44 3.75 1.12
C GLY A 36 -3.33 4.47 0.37
N TRP A 37 -3.08 4.08 -0.89
CA TRP A 37 -2.10 4.74 -1.75
C TRP A 37 -2.45 6.21 -2.04
N ILE A 38 -3.70 6.51 -2.39
CA ILE A 38 -4.15 7.89 -2.62
C ILE A 38 -3.97 8.73 -1.35
N LEU A 39 -4.42 8.21 -0.20
CA LEU A 39 -4.29 8.89 1.09
C LEU A 39 -2.83 9.12 1.50
N LEU A 40 -1.93 8.21 1.16
CA LEU A 40 -0.48 8.40 1.33
C LEU A 40 0.00 9.59 0.47
N LYS A 41 -0.43 9.70 -0.78
CA LYS A 41 -0.07 10.83 -1.67
C LYS A 41 -0.63 12.17 -1.19
N GLU A 42 -1.80 12.15 -0.56
CA GLU A 42 -2.39 13.32 0.09
C GLU A 42 -1.77 13.66 1.46
N GLY A 43 -0.87 12.81 1.98
CA GLY A 43 -0.25 12.99 3.29
C GLY A 43 -1.17 12.64 4.47
N ASN A 44 -2.34 12.04 4.22
CA ASN A 44 -3.23 11.54 5.27
C ASN A 44 -2.76 10.17 5.77
N LEU A 45 -1.61 10.16 6.44
CA LEU A 45 -0.90 8.94 6.84
C LEU A 45 -1.70 8.07 7.84
N ILE A 46 -2.58 8.67 8.64
CA ILE A 46 -3.43 7.93 9.60
C ILE A 46 -4.48 7.12 8.85
N ALA A 47 -5.19 7.75 7.91
CA ALA A 47 -6.20 7.05 7.12
C ALA A 47 -5.56 6.06 6.14
N ALA A 48 -4.40 6.39 5.56
CA ALA A 48 -3.65 5.49 4.71
C ALA A 48 -3.30 4.18 5.44
N GLU A 49 -2.70 4.29 6.63
CA GLU A 49 -2.34 3.12 7.45
C GLU A 49 -3.57 2.26 7.76
N LYS A 50 -4.69 2.88 8.16
CA LYS A 50 -5.92 2.16 8.50
C LYS A 50 -6.44 1.33 7.31
N ASN A 51 -6.55 1.94 6.13
CA ASN A 51 -7.07 1.26 4.95
C ASN A 51 -6.13 0.15 4.47
N LEU A 52 -4.82 0.36 4.53
CA LEU A 52 -3.83 -0.65 4.15
C LEU A 52 -3.84 -1.85 5.10
N ARG A 53 -4.02 -1.64 6.41
CA ARG A 53 -4.18 -2.74 7.37
C ARG A 53 -5.43 -3.55 7.09
N GLN A 54 -6.55 -2.89 6.77
CA GLN A 54 -7.77 -3.60 6.37
C GLN A 54 -7.61 -4.35 5.05
N ALA A 55 -6.84 -3.80 4.09
CA ALA A 55 -6.51 -4.53 2.86
C ALA A 55 -5.71 -5.80 3.17
N ILE A 56 -4.73 -5.73 4.08
CA ILE A 56 -3.92 -6.88 4.51
C ILE A 56 -4.74 -7.91 5.29
N GLU A 57 -5.73 -7.48 6.09
CA GLU A 57 -6.64 -8.40 6.78
C GLU A 57 -7.46 -9.25 5.80
N LEU A 58 -7.78 -8.70 4.62
CA LEU A 58 -8.53 -9.41 3.57
C LEU A 58 -7.63 -10.19 2.61
N GLU A 59 -6.40 -9.72 2.38
CA GLU A 59 -5.40 -10.37 1.50
C GLU A 59 -4.01 -10.27 2.14
N VAL A 60 -3.71 -11.25 2.99
CA VAL A 60 -2.50 -11.25 3.84
C VAL A 60 -1.20 -11.36 3.04
N ASP A 61 -1.26 -12.00 1.88
CA ASP A 61 -0.12 -12.31 1.01
C ASP A 61 0.08 -11.28 -0.11
N SER A 62 -0.50 -10.08 0.03
CA SER A 62 -0.41 -9.01 -0.95
C SER A 62 0.87 -8.16 -0.78
N PRO A 63 1.93 -8.35 -1.59
CA PRO A 63 3.18 -7.60 -1.42
C PRO A 63 3.02 -6.11 -1.63
N HIS A 64 2.12 -5.68 -2.53
CA HIS A 64 1.84 -4.24 -2.73
C HIS A 64 1.22 -3.58 -1.49
N SER A 65 0.35 -4.30 -0.76
CA SER A 65 -0.29 -3.77 0.44
C SER A 65 0.72 -3.58 1.57
N HIS A 66 1.64 -4.54 1.74
CA HIS A 66 2.76 -4.44 2.69
C HIS A 66 3.74 -3.33 2.29
N CYS A 67 4.06 -3.20 1.00
CA CYS A 67 4.94 -2.15 0.49
C CYS A 67 4.39 -0.75 0.76
N LEU A 68 3.11 -0.53 0.49
CA LEU A 68 2.46 0.75 0.76
C LEU A 68 2.37 1.03 2.26
N LEU A 69 2.12 0.00 3.09
CA LEU A 69 2.13 0.16 4.54
C LEU A 69 3.53 0.56 5.04
N ALA A 70 4.59 -0.04 4.50
CA ALA A 70 5.96 0.33 4.83
C ALA A 70 6.24 1.80 4.52
N GLN A 71 5.89 2.28 3.32
CA GLN A 71 6.03 3.70 2.96
C GLN A 71 5.25 4.63 3.89
N VAL A 72 4.02 4.26 4.29
CA VAL A 72 3.25 5.04 5.27
C VAL A 72 3.95 5.06 6.63
N LEU A 73 4.49 3.94 7.09
CA LEU A 73 5.19 3.86 8.37
C LEU A 73 6.47 4.69 8.38
N GLU A 74 7.22 4.72 7.27
CA GLU A 74 8.38 5.61 7.10
C GLU A 74 7.98 7.08 7.17
N ALA A 75 6.93 7.47 6.44
CA ALA A 75 6.41 8.83 6.45
C ALA A 75 5.93 9.26 7.86
N LYS A 76 5.56 8.30 8.70
CA LYS A 76 5.19 8.50 10.12
C LYS A 76 6.39 8.46 11.08
N GLY A 77 7.60 8.24 10.59
CA GLY A 77 8.81 8.09 11.41
C GLY A 77 8.88 6.78 12.21
N ARG A 78 8.09 5.76 11.83
CA ARG A 78 8.05 4.45 12.50
C ARG A 78 8.99 3.46 11.80
N GLU A 79 10.28 3.76 11.87
CA GLU A 79 11.33 3.08 11.10
C GLU A 79 11.36 1.56 11.34
N GLN A 80 11.38 1.10 12.59
CA GLN A 80 11.41 -0.33 12.89
C GLN A 80 10.19 -1.08 12.31
N ALA A 81 9.00 -0.48 12.40
CA ALA A 81 7.78 -1.08 11.87
C ALA A 81 7.78 -1.08 10.33
N ALA A 82 8.37 -0.05 9.71
CA ALA A 82 8.55 0.01 8.27
C ALA A 82 9.50 -1.10 7.78
N LEU A 83 10.62 -1.33 8.47
CA LEU A 83 11.56 -2.42 8.13
C LEU A 83 10.85 -3.78 8.14
N THR A 84 10.07 -4.08 9.19
CA THR A 84 9.28 -5.32 9.23
C THR A 84 8.28 -5.42 8.07
N ALA A 85 7.65 -4.31 7.68
CA ALA A 85 6.75 -4.30 6.52
C ALA A 85 7.50 -4.47 5.18
N TRP A 86 8.73 -3.96 5.07
CA TRP A 86 9.60 -4.20 3.90
C TRP A 86 10.06 -5.66 3.82
N GLU A 87 10.42 -6.28 4.94
CA GLU A 87 10.71 -7.72 5.00
C GLU A 87 9.50 -8.55 4.55
N THR A 88 8.30 -8.19 5.04
CA THR A 88 7.05 -8.87 4.67
C THR A 88 6.72 -8.69 3.19
N THR A 89 7.03 -7.52 2.62
CA THR A 89 6.90 -7.27 1.18
C THR A 89 7.74 -8.27 0.39
N LEU A 90 9.01 -8.47 0.74
CA LEU A 90 9.87 -9.44 0.07
C LEU A 90 9.41 -10.88 0.29
N HIS A 91 8.92 -11.20 1.50
CA HIS A 91 8.44 -12.54 1.83
C HIS A 91 7.31 -13.01 0.90
N TYR A 92 6.37 -12.13 0.58
CA TYR A 92 5.22 -12.45 -0.30
C TYR A 92 5.47 -12.13 -1.78
N SER A 93 6.57 -11.46 -2.11
CA SER A 93 6.90 -11.09 -3.48
C SER A 93 7.38 -12.29 -4.30
N GLN A 94 7.07 -12.26 -5.60
CA GLN A 94 7.54 -13.22 -6.59
C GLN A 94 8.26 -12.45 -7.70
N HIS A 95 9.58 -12.64 -7.82
CA HIS A 95 10.43 -11.92 -8.79
C HIS A 95 9.97 -12.01 -10.26
N ARG A 96 9.18 -13.03 -10.61
CA ARG A 96 8.65 -13.23 -11.96
C ARG A 96 7.47 -12.32 -12.31
N ILE A 97 6.88 -11.62 -11.34
CA ILE A 97 5.72 -10.74 -11.54
C ILE A 97 6.25 -9.32 -11.76
N PRO A 98 6.20 -8.77 -12.99
CA PRO A 98 6.77 -7.45 -13.29
C PRO A 98 6.15 -6.32 -12.46
N GLU A 99 4.87 -6.41 -12.14
CA GLU A 99 4.15 -5.41 -11.35
C GLU A 99 4.68 -5.28 -9.92
N GLN A 100 5.44 -6.27 -9.42
CA GLN A 100 6.04 -6.28 -8.08
C GLN A 100 7.49 -5.76 -8.08
N HIS A 101 8.11 -5.52 -9.24
CA HIS A 101 9.52 -5.13 -9.34
C HIS A 101 9.85 -3.87 -8.55
N ASP A 102 8.98 -2.87 -8.59
CA ASP A 102 9.16 -1.63 -7.81
C ASP A 102 9.14 -1.91 -6.30
N CYS A 103 8.17 -2.69 -5.83
CA CYS A 103 8.03 -3.05 -4.42
C CYS A 103 9.26 -3.83 -3.92
N ILE A 104 9.74 -4.78 -4.73
CA ILE A 104 10.94 -5.58 -4.43
C ILE A 104 12.18 -4.68 -4.39
N SER A 105 12.33 -3.79 -5.38
CA SER A 105 13.48 -2.87 -5.45
C SER A 105 13.53 -1.94 -4.25
N TRP A 106 12.40 -1.32 -3.89
CA TRP A 106 12.32 -0.44 -2.72
C TRP A 106 12.59 -1.20 -1.43
N ALA A 107 12.01 -2.40 -1.27
CA ALA A 107 12.23 -3.20 -0.06
C ALA A 107 13.71 -3.55 0.14
N ASN A 108 14.40 -4.04 -0.90
CA ASN A 108 15.83 -4.32 -0.84
C ASN A 108 16.64 -3.07 -0.46
N GLN A 109 16.38 -1.95 -1.14
CA GLN A 109 17.09 -0.69 -0.86
C GLN A 109 16.92 -0.25 0.59
N ARG A 110 15.70 -0.32 1.14
CA ARG A 110 15.41 0.15 2.50
C ARG A 110 16.02 -0.76 3.57
N LEU A 111 16.02 -2.07 3.35
CA LEU A 111 16.63 -3.02 4.27
C LEU A 111 18.16 -2.92 4.29
N GLU A 112 18.79 -2.61 3.15
CA GLU A 112 20.23 -2.33 3.10
C GLU A 112 20.60 -1.05 3.85
N THR A 113 19.76 -0.01 3.78
CA THR A 113 20.02 1.28 4.42
C THR A 113 19.68 1.31 5.91
N GLY A 114 18.68 0.54 6.35
CA GLY A 114 18.21 0.51 7.76
C GLY A 114 18.86 -0.57 8.62
N GLY A 115 19.72 -1.42 8.04
CA GLY A 115 20.44 -2.48 8.75
C GLY A 115 21.82 -2.08 9.30
N ASN A 116 22.21 -0.80 9.19
CA ASN A 116 23.53 -0.28 9.63
C ASN A 116 23.43 0.64 10.86
#